data_AF-A0A8J7RL54-F1
#
_entry.id   AF-A0A8J7RL54-F1
#
_cell.length_a   1.000
_cell.length_b   1.000
_cell.length_c   1.000
_cell.angle_alpha   90.00
_cell.angle_beta   90.00
_cell.angle_gamma   90.00
#
_symmetry.space_group_name_H-M   'P 1'
#
loop_
_entity.id
_entity.type
_entity.pdbx_description
1 polymer ?
#
loop_
_entity_poly.entity_id
_entity_poly.type
_entity_poly.pdbx_seq_one_letter_code
_entity_poly.pdbx_strand_id
1 'polypeptide(L)'
;MSHGGGGHAAELFPENQVLGIGLVLSLIGMYIANFLPEYAMLIGGALTVPACVAGANTTRRVAAYGLGTGVPSIGMVSLGMGTLSALAAVYLPVAMGIDSMATPIIAVVVSLAIGAIVGKLTQNPVGMKVPIIVSSMIKLSLMGALSILGFCTAFAGGFSANVFIPGAIETGMIGLAFIAAGIAILHPFNACLGPNESHRRTMYLAIACGLLAWLVFAISKLDAISTVISAVLWVATYAMFVKMSLNDASDVLYTPELPKKEE
;
A
#
# COMPACT_ATOMS: atom_id res chain seq x y z
N MET A 1 14.25 -30.79 6.09
CA MET A 1 13.97 -29.64 5.19
C MET A 1 13.73 -28.42 6.07
N SER A 2 14.82 -27.75 6.46
CA SER A 2 14.76 -26.46 7.17
C SER A 2 14.30 -25.43 6.15
N HIS A 3 13.04 -24.99 6.23
CA HIS A 3 12.64 -23.79 5.52
C HIS A 3 13.37 -22.63 6.20
N GLY A 4 14.28 -21.98 5.46
CA GLY A 4 15.04 -20.81 5.87
C GLY A 4 14.13 -19.64 6.26
N GLY A 5 13.57 -19.72 7.47
CA GLY A 5 13.02 -18.58 8.16
C GLY A 5 14.19 -17.70 8.56
N GLY A 6 14.62 -16.83 7.64
CA GLY A 6 15.42 -15.67 8.03
C GLY A 6 14.69 -15.00 9.17
N GLY A 7 15.35 -14.81 10.32
CA GLY A 7 14.75 -14.17 11.49
C GLY A 7 14.18 -12.81 11.08
N HIS A 8 12.86 -12.70 10.99
CA HIS A 8 12.21 -11.44 10.68
C HIS A 8 12.20 -10.57 11.94
N ALA A 9 12.40 -9.27 11.81
CA ALA A 9 12.44 -8.39 12.97
C ALA A 9 11.12 -8.42 13.73
N ALA A 10 11.24 -8.39 15.05
CA ALA A 10 10.11 -8.26 15.96
C ALA A 10 9.24 -7.05 15.59
N GLU A 11 7.94 -7.22 15.76
CA GLU A 11 6.95 -6.19 15.43
C GLU A 11 7.06 -5.00 16.41
N LEU A 12 7.71 -3.91 15.95
CA LEU A 12 7.75 -2.64 16.68
C LEU A 12 6.42 -1.85 16.66
N PHE A 13 5.72 -1.84 15.52
CA PHE A 13 4.47 -1.10 15.34
C PHE A 13 3.29 -2.07 15.13
N PRO A 14 2.28 -2.09 16.03
CA PRO A 14 1.16 -3.03 15.94
C PRO A 14 0.38 -2.87 14.63
N GLU A 15 0.22 -3.97 13.89
CA GLU A 15 -0.39 -4.00 12.55
C GLU A 15 -1.80 -3.39 12.54
N ASN A 16 -2.64 -3.74 13.53
CA ASN A 16 -4.01 -3.23 13.62
C ASN A 16 -4.05 -1.70 13.82
N GLN A 17 -3.06 -1.12 14.49
CA GLN A 17 -2.96 0.33 14.65
C GLN A 17 -2.57 0.99 13.32
N VAL A 18 -1.56 0.44 12.63
CA VAL A 18 -1.14 0.95 11.32
C VAL A 18 -2.28 0.84 10.28
N LEU A 19 -3.01 -0.29 10.28
CA LEU A 19 -4.18 -0.49 9.43
C LEU A 19 -5.32 0.50 9.75
N GLY A 20 -5.61 0.72 11.03
CA GLY A 20 -6.62 1.69 11.46
C GLY A 20 -6.28 3.10 11.01
N ILE A 21 -5.01 3.51 11.15
CA ILE A 21 -4.53 4.81 10.67
C ILE A 21 -4.66 4.91 9.15
N GLY A 22 -4.22 3.87 8.42
CA GLY A 22 -4.34 3.81 6.96
C GLY A 22 -5.77 3.93 6.46
N LEU A 23 -6.70 3.19 7.07
CA LEU A 23 -8.12 3.25 6.78
C LEU A 23 -8.69 4.65 7.04
N VAL A 24 -8.53 5.17 8.26
CA VAL A 24 -9.17 6.43 8.67
C VAL A 24 -8.64 7.61 7.86
N LEU A 25 -7.31 7.73 7.70
CA LEU A 25 -6.72 8.86 6.99
C LEU A 25 -7.08 8.83 5.50
N SER A 26 -7.03 7.67 4.84
CA SER A 26 -7.39 7.59 3.42
C SER A 26 -8.85 7.92 3.16
N LEU A 27 -9.78 7.49 4.03
CA LEU A 27 -11.19 7.87 3.93
C LEU A 27 -11.37 9.38 4.11
N ILE A 28 -10.75 9.98 5.13
CA ILE A 28 -10.77 11.43 5.33
C ILE A 28 -10.22 12.15 4.10
N GLY A 29 -9.10 11.68 3.55
CA GLY A 29 -8.50 12.23 2.33
C GLY A 29 -9.43 12.21 1.13
N MET A 30 -10.16 11.10 0.92
CA MET A 30 -11.14 10.98 -0.16
C MET A 30 -12.32 11.96 0.02
N TYR A 31 -12.86 12.10 1.24
CA TYR A 31 -13.93 13.06 1.50
C TYR A 31 -13.46 14.51 1.36
N ILE A 32 -12.24 14.84 1.83
CA ILE A 32 -11.66 16.17 1.62
C ILE A 32 -11.50 16.44 0.13
N ALA A 33 -10.98 15.49 -0.65
CA ALA A 33 -10.83 15.65 -2.09
C ALA A 33 -12.17 15.87 -2.81
N ASN A 34 -13.26 15.30 -2.31
CA ASN A 34 -14.60 15.48 -2.87
C ASN A 34 -15.24 16.83 -2.49
N PHE A 35 -15.12 17.25 -1.23
CA PHE A 35 -15.75 18.49 -0.75
C PHE A 35 -14.90 19.75 -0.98
N LEU A 36 -13.58 19.59 -1.06
CA LEU A 36 -12.60 20.66 -1.27
C LEU A 36 -11.64 20.27 -2.42
N PRO A 37 -12.11 20.27 -3.69
CA PRO A 37 -11.31 19.81 -4.83
C PRO A 37 -10.00 20.56 -5.03
N GLU A 38 -9.94 21.82 -4.61
CA GLU A 38 -8.75 22.68 -4.62
C GLU A 38 -7.60 22.15 -3.75
N TYR A 39 -7.91 21.39 -2.69
CA TYR A 39 -6.93 20.74 -1.81
C TYR A 39 -6.86 19.22 -2.04
N ALA A 40 -7.49 18.70 -3.10
CA ALA A 40 -7.61 17.27 -3.33
C ALA A 40 -6.25 16.58 -3.45
N MET A 41 -5.30 17.16 -4.19
CA MET A 41 -3.96 16.58 -4.32
C MET A 41 -3.11 16.82 -3.08
N LEU A 42 -3.15 18.03 -2.53
CA LEU A 42 -2.33 18.40 -1.37
C LEU A 42 -2.68 17.57 -0.14
N ILE A 43 -3.96 17.53 0.22
CA ILE A 43 -4.43 16.87 1.44
C ILE A 43 -4.89 15.45 1.13
N GLY A 44 -5.72 15.26 0.10
CA GLY A 44 -6.22 13.93 -0.27
C GLY A 44 -5.10 12.97 -0.70
N GLY A 45 -4.13 13.46 -1.49
CA GLY A 45 -2.94 12.71 -1.87
C GLY A 45 -2.06 12.35 -0.68
N ALA A 46 -1.76 13.32 0.19
CA ALA A 46 -0.98 13.09 1.41
C ALA A 46 -1.64 12.08 2.36
N LEU A 47 -2.95 12.20 2.57
CA LEU A 47 -3.72 11.31 3.45
C LEU A 47 -3.97 9.92 2.86
N THR A 48 -3.65 9.69 1.58
CA THR A 48 -3.64 8.35 0.97
C THR A 48 -2.37 7.57 1.31
N VAL A 49 -1.24 8.24 1.53
CA VAL A 49 0.07 7.62 1.84
C VAL A 49 0.00 6.59 3.00
N PRO A 50 -0.69 6.85 4.13
CA PRO A 50 -0.82 5.89 5.22
C PRO A 50 -1.45 4.55 4.81
N ALA A 51 -2.34 4.50 3.81
CA ALA A 51 -2.90 3.24 3.31
C ALA A 51 -1.83 2.40 2.62
N CYS A 52 -0.91 3.02 1.86
CA CYS A 52 0.23 2.32 1.27
C CYS A 52 1.16 1.75 2.35
N VAL A 53 1.44 2.54 3.40
CA VAL A 53 2.27 2.13 4.53
C VAL A 53 1.66 0.94 5.29
N ALA A 54 0.35 0.98 5.51
CA ALA A 54 -0.39 -0.11 6.14
C ALA A 54 -0.41 -1.38 5.27
N GLY A 55 -0.55 -1.23 3.95
CA GLY A 55 -0.37 -2.31 3.00
C GLY A 55 1.03 -2.92 3.08
N ALA A 56 2.08 -2.10 3.09
CA ALA A 56 3.46 -2.56 3.21
C ALA A 56 3.73 -3.32 4.52
N ASN A 57 3.18 -2.86 5.65
CA ASN A 57 3.29 -3.56 6.92
C ASN A 57 2.61 -4.94 6.87
N THR A 58 1.44 -5.02 6.24
CA THR A 58 0.73 -6.30 6.03
C THR A 58 1.54 -7.23 5.13
N THR A 59 2.13 -6.70 4.04
CA THR A 59 3.03 -7.46 3.15
C THR A 59 4.21 -8.04 3.91
N ARG A 60 4.87 -7.24 4.75
CA ARG A 60 5.95 -7.72 5.63
C ARG A 60 5.46 -8.84 6.54
N ARG A 61 4.31 -8.68 7.19
CA ARG A 61 3.77 -9.69 8.12
C ARG A 61 3.49 -11.01 7.42
N VAL A 62 2.85 -11.00 6.25
CA VAL A 62 2.57 -12.23 5.51
C VAL A 62 3.85 -12.86 4.97
N ALA A 63 4.81 -12.05 4.54
CA ALA A 63 6.11 -12.52 4.06
C ALA A 63 6.97 -13.20 5.14
N ALA A 64 6.83 -12.76 6.39
CA ALA A 64 7.48 -13.38 7.54
C ALA A 64 7.11 -14.85 7.76
N TYR A 65 6.02 -15.33 7.16
CA TYR A 65 5.64 -16.76 7.17
C TYR A 65 6.36 -17.59 6.09
N GLY A 66 7.44 -17.07 5.49
CA GLY A 66 8.31 -17.84 4.60
C GLY A 66 7.81 -17.94 3.17
N LEU A 67 7.23 -16.85 2.63
CA LEU A 67 6.66 -16.83 1.28
C LEU A 67 7.70 -16.90 0.14
N GLY A 68 8.99 -16.68 0.44
CA GLY A 68 10.07 -16.70 -0.57
C GLY A 68 9.76 -15.75 -1.74
N THR A 69 9.74 -16.28 -2.97
CA THR A 69 9.39 -15.54 -4.19
C THR A 69 7.91 -15.18 -4.33
N GLY A 70 7.05 -15.63 -3.40
CA GLY A 70 5.61 -15.36 -3.40
C GLY A 70 5.22 -13.95 -2.95
N VAL A 71 6.16 -13.16 -2.42
CA VAL A 71 5.88 -11.82 -1.89
C VAL A 71 5.50 -10.82 -3.00
N PRO A 72 6.23 -10.69 -4.12
CA PRO A 72 5.77 -9.92 -5.27
C PRO A 72 4.39 -10.36 -5.78
N SER A 73 4.14 -11.67 -5.87
CA SER A 73 2.88 -12.23 -6.37
C SER A 73 1.69 -11.85 -5.50
N ILE A 74 1.83 -11.91 -4.17
CA ILE A 74 0.75 -11.54 -3.25
C ILE A 74 0.41 -10.05 -3.34
N GLY A 75 1.38 -9.16 -3.52
CA GLY A 75 1.04 -7.75 -3.73
C GLY A 75 0.44 -7.47 -5.09
N MET A 76 0.83 -8.18 -6.16
CA MET A 76 0.16 -8.02 -7.46
C MET A 76 -1.31 -8.46 -7.38
N VAL A 77 -1.59 -9.55 -6.66
CA VAL A 77 -2.96 -9.99 -6.36
C VAL A 77 -3.69 -8.94 -5.50
N SER A 78 -3.01 -8.37 -4.50
CA SER A 78 -3.54 -7.26 -3.68
C SER A 78 -4.00 -6.08 -4.52
N LEU A 79 -3.19 -5.64 -5.48
CA LEU A 79 -3.52 -4.51 -6.34
C LEU A 79 -4.64 -4.86 -7.32
N GLY A 80 -4.65 -6.08 -7.86
CA GLY A 80 -5.75 -6.57 -8.69
C GLY A 80 -7.08 -6.54 -7.93
N MET A 81 -7.12 -7.09 -6.71
CA MET A 81 -8.29 -7.00 -5.83
C MET A 81 -8.64 -5.55 -5.50
N GLY A 82 -7.63 -4.71 -5.22
CA GLY A 82 -7.79 -3.31 -4.90
C GLY A 82 -8.42 -2.51 -6.05
N THR A 83 -7.93 -2.68 -7.28
CA THR A 83 -8.49 -2.03 -8.48
C THR A 83 -9.92 -2.48 -8.73
N LEU A 84 -10.19 -3.80 -8.66
CA LEU A 84 -11.55 -4.32 -8.82
C LEU A 84 -12.50 -3.72 -7.78
N SER A 85 -12.05 -3.62 -6.53
CA SER A 85 -12.83 -3.04 -5.43
C SER A 85 -13.08 -1.56 -5.62
N ALA A 86 -12.05 -0.79 -6.03
CA ALA A 86 -12.15 0.64 -6.29
C ALA A 86 -13.13 0.93 -7.45
N LEU A 87 -13.02 0.18 -8.55
CA LEU A 87 -13.92 0.31 -9.69
C LEU A 87 -15.37 -0.07 -9.32
N ALA A 88 -15.55 -1.23 -8.68
CA ALA A 88 -16.86 -1.67 -8.24
C ALA A 88 -17.51 -0.62 -7.33
N ALA A 89 -16.76 -0.02 -6.42
CA ALA A 89 -17.25 1.01 -5.52
C ALA A 89 -17.69 2.29 -6.21
N VAL A 90 -17.07 2.66 -7.35
CA VAL A 90 -17.47 3.83 -8.14
C VAL A 90 -18.73 3.52 -8.97
N TYR A 91 -18.87 2.31 -9.50
CA TYR A 91 -20.01 1.93 -10.36
C TYR A 91 -21.26 1.49 -9.58
N LEU A 92 -21.12 0.86 -8.42
CA LEU A 92 -22.23 0.35 -7.60
C LEU A 92 -23.25 1.43 -7.19
N PRO A 93 -22.83 2.62 -6.71
CA PRO A 93 -23.77 3.70 -6.40
C PRO A 93 -24.68 4.05 -7.57
N VAL A 94 -24.11 4.16 -8.77
CA VAL A 94 -24.84 4.48 -10.00
C VAL A 94 -25.83 3.37 -10.33
N ALA A 95 -25.40 2.11 -10.29
CA ALA A 95 -26.24 0.96 -10.62
C ALA A 95 -27.39 0.74 -9.64
N MET A 96 -27.18 1.05 -8.36
CA MET A 96 -28.15 0.82 -7.28
C MET A 96 -28.97 2.07 -6.92
N GLY A 97 -28.71 3.22 -7.55
CA GLY A 97 -29.35 4.49 -7.20
C GLY A 97 -28.98 4.99 -5.79
N ILE A 98 -27.82 4.61 -5.29
CA ILE A 98 -27.28 5.06 -3.99
C ILE A 98 -26.50 6.36 -4.22
N ASP A 99 -26.53 7.25 -3.23
CA ASP A 99 -25.70 8.46 -3.27
C ASP A 99 -24.20 8.12 -3.42
N SER A 100 -23.55 8.83 -4.33
CA SER A 100 -22.10 8.80 -4.55
C SER A 100 -21.28 9.02 -3.27
N MET A 101 -21.84 9.67 -2.23
CA MET A 101 -21.18 9.81 -0.92
C MET A 101 -20.84 8.45 -0.28
N ALA A 102 -21.54 7.38 -0.65
CA ALA A 102 -21.25 6.04 -0.15
C ALA A 102 -20.01 5.40 -0.80
N THR A 103 -19.46 5.94 -1.90
CA THR A 103 -18.37 5.31 -2.67
C THR A 103 -17.19 4.85 -1.81
N PRO A 104 -16.58 5.67 -0.92
CA PRO A 104 -15.45 5.22 -0.11
C PRO A 104 -15.81 4.08 0.85
N ILE A 105 -17.04 4.09 1.39
CA ILE A 105 -17.52 3.05 2.31
C ILE A 105 -17.81 1.75 1.55
N ILE A 106 -18.39 1.85 0.36
CA ILE A 106 -18.61 0.69 -0.51
C ILE A 106 -17.26 0.08 -0.90
N ALA A 107 -16.22 0.89 -1.16
CA ALA A 107 -14.88 0.38 -1.44
C ALA A 107 -14.33 -0.46 -0.28
N VAL A 108 -14.54 -0.03 0.97
CA VAL A 108 -14.19 -0.82 2.16
C VAL A 108 -14.97 -2.13 2.17
N VAL A 109 -16.30 -2.10 2.05
CA VAL A 109 -17.12 -3.32 2.13
C VAL A 109 -16.78 -4.32 1.02
N VAL A 110 -16.66 -3.84 -0.22
CA VAL A 110 -16.33 -4.68 -1.39
C VAL A 110 -14.92 -5.25 -1.27
N SER A 111 -13.94 -4.46 -0.85
CA SER A 111 -12.56 -4.94 -0.71
C SER A 111 -12.41 -5.99 0.39
N LEU A 112 -13.14 -5.86 1.50
CA LEU A 112 -13.20 -6.90 2.54
C LEU A 112 -13.78 -8.20 1.99
N ALA A 113 -14.87 -8.12 1.21
CA ALA A 113 -15.49 -9.28 0.59
C ALA A 113 -14.58 -9.96 -0.44
N ILE A 114 -14.00 -9.20 -1.38
CA ILE A 114 -13.09 -9.70 -2.41
C ILE A 114 -11.85 -10.32 -1.76
N GLY A 115 -11.25 -9.65 -0.77
CA GLY A 115 -10.09 -10.17 -0.05
C GLY A 115 -10.38 -11.47 0.69
N ALA A 116 -11.58 -11.62 1.27
CA ALA A 116 -12.00 -12.85 1.91
C ALA A 116 -12.21 -13.99 0.91
N ILE A 117 -12.82 -13.71 -0.25
CA ILE A 117 -13.02 -14.68 -1.33
C ILE A 117 -11.67 -15.17 -1.84
N VAL A 118 -10.80 -14.24 -2.27
CA VAL A 118 -9.48 -14.58 -2.82
C VAL A 118 -8.63 -15.26 -1.77
N GLY A 119 -8.61 -14.78 -0.53
CA GLY A 119 -7.90 -15.43 0.57
C GLY A 119 -8.32 -16.88 0.79
N LYS A 120 -9.63 -17.17 0.76
CA LYS A 120 -10.14 -18.54 0.85
C LYS A 120 -9.70 -19.38 -0.36
N LEU A 121 -9.74 -18.83 -1.57
CA LEU A 121 -9.27 -19.51 -2.79
C LEU A 121 -7.76 -19.80 -2.77
N THR A 122 -6.96 -18.86 -2.23
CA THR A 122 -5.52 -19.03 -2.02
C THR A 122 -5.22 -20.12 -1.00
N GLN A 123 -6.02 -20.22 0.06
CA GLN A 123 -5.90 -21.32 1.01
C GLN A 123 -6.35 -22.64 0.39
N ASN A 124 -7.53 -22.67 -0.25
CA ASN A 124 -8.16 -23.81 -0.91
C ASN A 124 -8.91 -23.33 -2.17
N PRO A 125 -8.61 -23.79 -3.40
CA PRO A 125 -7.92 -25.03 -3.72
C PRO A 125 -6.41 -24.87 -3.99
N VAL A 126 -5.85 -23.66 -4.00
CA VAL A 126 -4.43 -23.45 -4.35
C VAL A 126 -3.49 -24.15 -3.34
N GLY A 127 -3.92 -24.33 -2.09
CA GLY A 127 -3.21 -25.15 -1.11
C GLY A 127 -2.10 -24.41 -0.38
N MET A 128 -2.09 -23.07 -0.38
CA MET A 128 -1.12 -22.30 0.41
C MET A 128 -1.45 -22.42 1.91
N LYS A 129 -0.61 -23.15 2.64
CA LYS A 129 -0.79 -23.43 4.08
C LYS A 129 -0.25 -22.32 5.00
N VAL A 130 -0.40 -21.06 4.60
CA VAL A 130 0.03 -19.93 5.43
C VAL A 130 -1.11 -19.57 6.42
N PRO A 131 -0.90 -19.65 7.75
CA PRO A 131 -1.97 -19.54 8.75
C PRO A 131 -2.77 -18.23 8.69
N ILE A 132 -2.14 -17.13 8.27
CA ILE A 132 -2.75 -15.80 8.24
C ILE A 132 -3.15 -15.34 6.84
N ILE A 133 -3.16 -16.23 5.83
CA ILE A 133 -3.31 -15.84 4.42
C ILE A 133 -4.64 -15.14 4.15
N VAL A 134 -5.75 -15.67 4.70
CA VAL A 134 -7.09 -15.09 4.49
C VAL A 134 -7.17 -13.69 5.09
N SER A 135 -6.73 -13.53 6.35
CA SER A 135 -6.71 -12.23 7.02
C SER A 135 -5.80 -11.24 6.28
N SER A 136 -4.65 -11.70 5.79
CA SER A 136 -3.70 -10.88 5.04
C SER A 136 -4.29 -10.43 3.71
N MET A 137 -4.98 -11.31 2.97
CA MET A 137 -5.64 -10.95 1.71
C MET A 137 -6.76 -9.92 1.92
N ILE A 138 -7.53 -10.03 3.00
CA ILE A 138 -8.54 -9.03 3.37
C ILE A 138 -7.90 -7.65 3.58
N LYS A 139 -6.85 -7.60 4.41
CA LYS A 139 -6.13 -6.36 4.74
C LYS A 139 -5.44 -5.74 3.53
N LEU A 140 -4.80 -6.58 2.71
CA LEU A 140 -4.12 -6.16 1.49
C LEU A 140 -5.11 -5.67 0.42
N SER A 141 -6.21 -6.39 0.20
CA SER A 141 -7.30 -5.95 -0.68
C SER A 141 -7.83 -4.56 -0.26
N LEU A 142 -8.08 -4.38 1.04
CA LEU A 142 -8.53 -3.12 1.60
C LEU A 142 -7.51 -1.99 1.38
N MET A 143 -6.25 -2.18 1.78
CA MET A 143 -5.22 -1.14 1.63
C MET A 143 -4.89 -0.84 0.15
N GLY A 144 -4.92 -1.85 -0.71
CA GLY A 144 -4.80 -1.69 -2.16
C GLY A 144 -5.95 -0.85 -2.73
N ALA A 145 -7.20 -1.18 -2.36
CA ALA A 145 -8.37 -0.43 -2.79
C ALA A 145 -8.32 1.03 -2.33
N LEU A 146 -7.99 1.28 -1.07
CA LEU A 146 -7.91 2.64 -0.53
C LEU A 146 -6.74 3.44 -1.12
N SER A 147 -5.61 2.80 -1.42
CA SER A 147 -4.49 3.47 -2.08
C SER A 147 -4.83 3.87 -3.51
N ILE A 148 -5.41 2.94 -4.28
CA ILE A 148 -5.79 3.19 -5.68
C ILE A 148 -6.93 4.21 -5.76
N LEU A 149 -8.01 3.99 -5.00
CA LEU A 149 -9.14 4.92 -4.98
C LEU A 149 -8.71 6.29 -4.46
N GLY A 150 -7.94 6.35 -3.37
CA GLY A 150 -7.48 7.60 -2.76
C GLY A 150 -6.65 8.47 -3.70
N PHE A 151 -5.63 7.90 -4.36
CA PHE A 151 -4.80 8.67 -5.31
C PHE A 151 -5.58 9.08 -6.55
N CYS A 152 -6.42 8.18 -7.10
CA CYS A 152 -7.28 8.52 -8.23
C CYS A 152 -8.30 9.61 -7.89
N THR A 153 -8.89 9.56 -6.69
CA THR A 153 -9.82 10.58 -6.19
C THR A 153 -9.11 11.91 -5.95
N ALA A 154 -7.91 11.92 -5.38
CA ALA A 154 -7.08 13.11 -5.22
C ALA A 154 -6.71 13.75 -6.56
N PHE A 155 -6.43 12.92 -7.57
CA PHE A 155 -6.15 13.36 -8.92
C PHE A 155 -7.40 13.92 -9.62
N ALA A 156 -8.50 13.18 -9.60
CA ALA A 156 -9.75 13.56 -10.24
C ALA A 156 -10.46 14.74 -9.55
N GLY A 157 -10.20 14.97 -8.25
CA GLY A 157 -10.91 15.96 -7.44
C GLY A 157 -12.28 15.50 -6.95
N GLY A 158 -12.49 14.17 -6.84
CA GLY A 158 -13.76 13.57 -6.42
C GLY A 158 -13.82 12.07 -6.65
N PHE A 159 -14.75 11.40 -5.97
CA PHE A 159 -14.98 9.95 -6.09
C PHE A 159 -16.35 9.59 -6.69
N SER A 160 -17.16 10.59 -7.07
CA SER A 160 -18.40 10.35 -7.81
C SER A 160 -18.06 9.82 -9.22
N ALA A 161 -18.89 8.93 -9.76
CA ALA A 161 -18.61 8.31 -11.06
C ALA A 161 -18.40 9.35 -12.19
N ASN A 162 -19.18 10.44 -12.17
CA ASN A 162 -19.10 11.51 -13.15
C ASN A 162 -17.77 12.30 -13.13
N VAL A 163 -17.03 12.23 -12.02
CA VAL A 163 -15.72 12.89 -11.86
C VAL A 163 -14.60 11.87 -11.95
N PHE A 164 -14.75 10.72 -11.30
CA PHE A 164 -13.74 9.68 -11.22
C PHE A 164 -13.47 9.00 -12.56
N ILE A 165 -14.50 8.68 -13.33
CA ILE A 165 -14.34 8.00 -14.62
C ILE A 165 -13.53 8.87 -15.60
N PRO A 166 -13.93 10.11 -15.92
CA PRO A 166 -13.15 10.94 -16.82
C PRO A 166 -11.80 11.34 -16.22
N GLY A 167 -11.73 11.58 -14.90
CA GLY A 167 -10.50 12.05 -14.25
C GLY A 167 -9.44 10.98 -14.02
N ALA A 168 -9.82 9.73 -13.77
CA ALA A 168 -8.89 8.66 -13.39
C ALA A 168 -8.84 7.48 -14.37
N ILE A 169 -9.95 7.10 -15.00
CA ILE A 169 -10.00 5.94 -15.90
C ILE A 169 -9.62 6.35 -17.32
N GLU A 170 -10.32 7.33 -17.89
CA GLU A 170 -10.13 7.75 -19.28
C GLU A 170 -8.75 8.39 -19.52
N THR A 171 -8.21 9.08 -18.51
CA THR A 171 -6.84 9.62 -18.50
C THR A 171 -5.75 8.56 -18.32
N GLY A 172 -6.11 7.32 -17.98
CA GLY A 172 -5.16 6.24 -17.69
C GLY A 172 -4.49 6.32 -16.32
N MET A 173 -4.86 7.29 -15.47
CA MET A 173 -4.25 7.51 -14.16
C MET A 173 -4.48 6.36 -13.18
N ILE A 174 -5.53 5.56 -13.37
CA ILE A 174 -5.73 4.32 -12.61
C ILE A 174 -4.61 3.30 -12.85
N GLY A 175 -4.01 3.28 -14.04
CA GLY A 175 -2.82 2.47 -14.32
C GLY A 175 -1.60 2.96 -13.56
N LEU A 176 -1.44 4.29 -13.45
CA LEU A 176 -0.41 4.89 -12.61
C LEU A 176 -0.64 4.56 -11.12
N ALA A 177 -1.90 4.62 -10.66
CA ALA A 177 -2.27 4.28 -9.29
C ALA A 177 -1.91 2.82 -8.97
N PHE A 178 -2.20 1.92 -9.90
CA PHE A 178 -1.87 0.51 -9.77
C PHE A 178 -0.35 0.30 -9.57
N ILE A 179 0.49 0.90 -10.42
CA ILE A 179 1.95 0.74 -10.32
C ILE A 179 2.51 1.47 -9.10
N ALA A 180 2.14 2.73 -8.88
CA ALA A 180 2.68 3.54 -7.80
C ALA A 180 2.30 2.99 -6.42
N ALA A 181 1.01 2.65 -6.21
CA ALA A 181 0.57 1.99 -4.99
C ALA A 181 1.21 0.59 -4.84
N GLY A 182 1.41 -0.12 -5.95
CA GLY A 182 2.09 -1.40 -5.96
C GLY A 182 3.51 -1.33 -5.45
N ILE A 183 4.30 -0.40 -6.00
CA ILE A 183 5.66 -0.14 -5.51
C ILE A 183 5.61 0.23 -4.03
N ALA A 184 4.69 1.11 -3.62
CA ALA A 184 4.58 1.56 -2.23
C ALA A 184 4.23 0.45 -1.23
N ILE A 185 3.47 -0.57 -1.65
CA ILE A 185 3.06 -1.70 -0.81
C ILE A 185 4.10 -2.84 -0.84
N LEU A 186 4.75 -3.08 -1.98
CA LEU A 186 5.60 -4.26 -2.20
C LEU A 186 7.09 -4.01 -1.97
N HIS A 187 7.58 -2.90 -2.50
CA HIS A 187 9.00 -2.59 -2.50
C HIS A 187 9.61 -2.48 -1.09
N PRO A 188 8.93 -1.91 -0.07
CA PRO A 188 9.56 -1.67 1.22
C PRO A 188 10.09 -2.93 1.87
N PHE A 189 9.28 -3.98 1.89
CA PHE A 189 9.71 -5.25 2.43
C PHE A 189 10.75 -5.91 1.52
N ASN A 190 10.52 -5.95 0.21
CA ASN A 190 11.43 -6.61 -0.74
C ASN A 190 12.85 -5.99 -0.73
N ALA A 191 12.96 -4.68 -0.55
CA ALA A 191 14.23 -3.97 -0.47
C ALA A 191 14.90 -4.09 0.91
N CYS A 192 14.14 -4.45 1.95
CA CYS A 192 14.68 -4.65 3.31
C CYS A 192 14.91 -6.13 3.65
N LEU A 193 14.61 -7.05 2.73
CA LEU A 193 14.80 -8.49 2.88
C LEU A 193 16.26 -8.85 3.18
N GLY A 194 16.47 -9.63 4.24
CA GLY A 194 17.77 -10.17 4.61
C GLY A 194 17.88 -10.45 6.11
N PRO A 195 19.01 -11.03 6.57
CA PRO A 195 19.24 -11.34 7.99
C PRO A 195 19.17 -10.12 8.91
N ASN A 196 19.42 -8.93 8.37
CA ASN A 196 19.38 -7.65 9.09
C ASN A 196 18.08 -6.88 8.80
N GLU A 197 16.97 -7.53 8.44
CA GLU A 197 15.69 -6.82 8.33
C GLU A 197 15.37 -6.13 9.67
N SER A 198 14.91 -4.88 9.63
CA SER A 198 14.45 -4.18 10.82
C SER A 198 13.10 -3.53 10.53
N HIS A 199 12.11 -3.80 11.38
CA HIS A 199 10.74 -3.32 11.15
C HIS A 199 10.70 -1.79 11.03
N ARG A 200 11.50 -1.08 11.82
CA ARG A 200 11.64 0.38 11.71
C ARG A 200 12.09 0.80 10.31
N ARG A 201 13.19 0.22 9.79
CA ARG A 201 13.73 0.58 8.48
C ARG A 201 12.73 0.29 7.35
N THR A 202 12.07 -0.87 7.40
CA THR A 202 11.01 -1.24 6.47
C THR A 202 9.87 -0.21 6.46
N MET A 203 9.46 0.29 7.63
CA MET A 203 8.41 1.31 7.73
C MET A 203 8.84 2.68 7.20
N TYR A 204 10.10 3.11 7.44
CA TYR A 204 10.61 4.35 6.84
C TYR A 204 10.66 4.26 5.32
N LEU A 205 11.06 3.11 4.77
CA LEU A 205 11.01 2.91 3.32
C LEU A 205 9.57 2.89 2.80
N ALA A 206 8.62 2.31 3.54
CA ALA A 206 7.20 2.34 3.17
C ALA A 206 6.63 3.76 3.10
N ILE A 207 6.98 4.60 4.08
CA ILE A 207 6.60 6.02 4.06
C ILE A 207 7.25 6.72 2.86
N ALA A 208 8.54 6.48 2.60
CA ALA A 208 9.21 7.05 1.45
C ALA A 208 8.55 6.61 0.12
N CYS A 209 8.25 5.33 -0.09
CA CYS A 209 7.61 4.88 -1.32
C CYS A 209 6.17 5.42 -1.48
N GLY A 210 5.41 5.56 -0.39
CA GLY A 210 4.09 6.19 -0.45
C GLY A 210 4.16 7.70 -0.75
N LEU A 211 5.13 8.42 -0.17
CA LEU A 211 5.39 9.83 -0.51
C LEU A 211 5.87 9.99 -1.95
N LEU A 212 6.63 9.04 -2.48
CA LEU A 212 7.01 9.01 -3.89
C LEU A 212 5.80 8.81 -4.80
N ALA A 213 4.88 7.92 -4.43
CA ALA A 213 3.62 7.75 -5.14
C ALA A 213 2.82 9.07 -5.16
N TRP A 214 2.70 9.75 -4.02
CA TRP A 214 2.07 11.07 -3.95
C TRP A 214 2.77 12.11 -4.83
N LEU A 215 4.10 12.17 -4.82
CA LEU A 215 4.88 13.06 -5.66
C LEU A 215 4.62 12.84 -7.15
N VAL A 216 4.61 11.58 -7.59
CA VAL A 216 4.32 11.23 -8.99
C VAL A 216 2.93 11.71 -9.40
N PHE A 217 1.92 11.50 -8.55
CA PHE A 217 0.57 12.00 -8.77
C PHE A 217 0.46 13.52 -8.78
N ALA A 218 1.22 14.21 -7.91
CA ALA A 218 1.27 15.67 -7.86
C ALA A 218 1.86 16.25 -9.16
N ILE A 219 2.93 15.64 -9.67
CA ILE A 219 3.55 16.01 -10.95
C ILE A 219 2.56 15.76 -12.10
N SER A 220 1.91 14.59 -12.13
CA SER A 220 0.92 14.28 -13.17
C SER A 220 -0.25 15.26 -13.18
N LYS A 221 -0.66 15.78 -12.02
CA LYS A 221 -1.73 16.79 -11.91
C LYS A 221 -1.24 18.22 -12.18
N LEU A 222 0.08 18.42 -12.34
CA LEU A 222 0.73 19.73 -12.42
C LEU A 222 0.48 20.61 -11.18
N ASP A 223 0.33 19.99 -10.01
CA ASP A 223 0.14 20.68 -8.74
C ASP A 223 1.50 21.01 -8.11
N ALA A 224 1.96 22.25 -8.33
CA ALA A 224 3.29 22.68 -7.91
C ALA A 224 3.50 22.63 -6.38
N ILE A 225 2.48 22.98 -5.60
CA ILE A 225 2.56 23.01 -4.13
C ILE A 225 2.72 21.58 -3.60
N SER A 226 1.85 20.68 -4.05
CA SER A 226 1.88 19.27 -3.66
C SER A 226 3.18 18.61 -4.12
N THR A 227 3.69 18.97 -5.31
CA THR A 227 4.97 18.47 -5.85
C THR A 227 6.13 18.85 -4.95
N VAL A 228 6.24 20.12 -4.55
CA VAL A 228 7.34 20.59 -3.69
C VAL A 228 7.27 19.93 -2.32
N ILE A 229 6.09 19.88 -1.70
CA ILE A 229 5.93 19.34 -0.34
C ILE A 229 6.21 17.84 -0.32
N SER A 230 5.62 17.08 -1.25
CA SER A 230 5.85 15.63 -1.35
C SER A 230 7.31 15.30 -1.64
N ALA A 231 8.00 16.09 -2.48
CA ALA A 231 9.43 15.91 -2.74
C ALA A 231 10.28 16.16 -1.49
N VAL A 232 10.03 17.24 -0.73
CA VAL A 232 10.78 17.54 0.50
C VAL A 232 10.59 16.44 1.54
N LEU A 233 9.35 16.01 1.77
CA LEU A 233 9.04 14.93 2.72
C LEU A 233 9.64 13.60 2.27
N TRP A 234 9.62 13.31 0.96
CA TRP A 234 10.24 12.14 0.38
C TRP A 234 11.75 12.13 0.62
N VAL A 235 12.48 13.20 0.27
CA VAL A 235 13.92 13.31 0.48
C VAL A 235 14.28 13.13 1.96
N ALA A 236 13.56 13.82 2.86
CA ALA A 236 13.80 13.71 4.30
C ALA A 236 13.63 12.27 4.80
N THR A 237 12.55 11.61 4.39
CA THR A 237 12.25 10.23 4.81
C THR A 237 13.22 9.22 4.21
N TYR A 238 13.56 9.38 2.93
CA TYR A 238 14.51 8.51 2.24
C TYR A 238 15.93 8.64 2.81
N ALA A 239 16.37 9.86 3.15
CA ALA A 239 17.66 10.07 3.80
C ALA A 239 17.73 9.38 5.18
N MET A 240 16.64 9.38 5.95
CA MET A 240 16.55 8.62 7.20
C MET A 240 16.65 7.11 6.98
N PHE A 241 15.97 6.59 5.96
CA PHE A 241 16.10 5.18 5.57
C PHE A 241 17.55 4.83 5.20
N VAL A 242 18.20 5.62 4.34
CA VAL A 242 19.59 5.39 3.91
C VAL A 242 20.53 5.41 5.13
N LYS A 243 20.37 6.37 6.04
CA LYS A 243 21.18 6.44 7.26
C LYS A 243 21.02 5.18 8.13
N MET A 244 19.80 4.67 8.29
CA MET A 244 19.55 3.42 9.03
C MET A 244 20.20 2.23 8.33
N SER A 245 20.06 2.13 7.01
CA SER A 245 20.69 1.07 6.21
C SER A 245 22.22 1.07 6.34
N LEU A 246 22.86 2.25 6.35
CA LEU A 246 24.31 2.37 6.51
C LEU A 246 24.77 1.95 7.91
N ASN A 247 24.01 2.31 8.95
CA ASN A 247 24.31 1.87 10.32
C ASN A 247 24.21 0.34 10.43
N ASP A 248 23.15 -0.27 9.90
CA ASP A 248 22.95 -1.71 9.95
C ASP A 248 23.98 -2.48 9.10
N ALA A 249 24.55 -1.84 8.07
CA ALA A 249 25.64 -2.41 7.27
C ALA A 249 27.00 -2.37 7.97
N SER A 250 27.25 -1.37 8.83
CA SER A 250 28.50 -1.29 9.60
C SER A 250 28.68 -2.41 10.62
N ASP A 251 27.58 -3.03 11.08
CA ASP A 251 27.63 -4.16 12.01
C ASP A 251 28.13 -5.46 11.35
N VAL A 252 28.04 -5.58 10.01
CA VAL A 252 28.50 -6.76 9.25
C VAL A 252 30.01 -6.73 8.98
N LEU A 253 30.62 -5.54 8.98
CA LEU A 253 32.07 -5.36 8.77
C LEU A 253 32.93 -5.98 9.89
N TYR A 254 32.34 -6.31 11.04
CA TYR A 254 33.06 -6.81 12.21
C TYR A 254 33.02 -8.34 12.40
N THR A 255 32.28 -9.07 11.55
CA THR A 255 32.30 -10.55 11.51
C THR A 255 32.79 -11.03 10.15
N PRO A 256 34.08 -11.42 10.02
CA PRO A 256 34.68 -11.83 8.76
C PRO A 256 34.27 -13.24 8.29
N GLU A 257 33.35 -13.91 8.99
CA GLU A 257 32.90 -15.24 8.61
C GLU A 257 31.73 -15.14 7.62
N LEU A 258 31.97 -15.57 6.37
CA LEU A 258 30.89 -15.98 5.48
C LEU A 258 30.03 -17.00 6.24
N PRO A 259 28.69 -16.85 6.29
CA PRO A 259 27.83 -17.81 6.96
C PRO A 259 28.12 -19.20 6.37
N LYS A 260 28.60 -20.10 7.23
CA LYS A 260 28.90 -21.48 6.84
C LYS A 260 27.59 -22.10 6.35
N LYS A 261 27.65 -22.75 5.18
CA LYS A 261 26.54 -23.53 4.63
C LYS A 261 26.05 -24.47 5.75
N GLU A 262 24.80 -24.34 6.15
CA GLU A 262 24.16 -25.32 7.04
C GLU A 262 24.19 -26.69 6.33
N GLU A 263 24.80 -27.69 6.97
CA GLU A 263 24.78 -29.11 6.55
C GLU A 263 23.42 -29.76 6.83
#